data_AF-A0A7C2A9C4-F1
#
_entry.id   AF-A0A7C2A9C4-F1
#
_cell.length_a   1.000
_cell.length_b   1.000
_cell.length_c   1.000
_cell.angle_alpha   90.00
_cell.angle_beta   90.00
_cell.angle_gamma   90.00
#
_symmetry.space_group_name_H-M   'P 1'
#
loop_
_entity.id
_entity.type
_entity.pdbx_description
1 polymer ?
#
loop_
_entity_poly.entity_id
_entity_poly.type
_entity_poly.pdbx_seq_one_letter_code
_entity_poly.pdbx_strand_id
1 'polypeptide(L)'
;MTQENIFHHTTIIGVRRDGRVAMASDGQVTFGETILKHSARKIRKLHNGKVLVGFAGATADAFTLFERFEAKLEEHAGNLSRAVVELAKDWRTDRVLRR
;
A
#
# COMPACT_ATOMS: atom_id res chain seq x y z
N MET A 1 -3.62 24.14 -21.25
CA MET A 1 -3.29 22.70 -21.22
C MET A 1 -2.76 22.40 -19.85
N THR A 2 -3.57 21.67 -19.07
CA THR A 2 -3.39 21.35 -17.67
C THR A 2 -2.17 20.43 -17.47
N GLN A 3 -1.19 20.85 -16.66
CA GLN A 3 -0.22 19.90 -16.11
C GLN A 3 -0.93 19.10 -15.01
N GLU A 4 -1.51 17.97 -15.38
CA GLU A 4 -2.07 16.98 -14.45
C GLU A 4 -1.00 15.96 -14.05
N ASN A 5 -0.79 15.86 -12.74
CA ASN A 5 0.05 14.92 -11.97
C ASN A 5 1.58 14.99 -12.11
N ILE A 6 2.21 15.61 -11.10
CA ILE A 6 3.67 15.87 -11.01
C ILE A 6 4.44 14.67 -10.40
N PHE A 7 3.78 13.65 -9.84
CA PHE A 7 4.47 12.47 -9.28
C PHE A 7 4.11 11.18 -10.02
N HIS A 8 5.14 10.49 -10.55
CA HIS A 8 5.01 9.08 -10.93
C HIS A 8 5.44 8.20 -9.76
N HIS A 9 4.49 7.39 -9.32
CA HIS A 9 4.64 6.46 -8.23
C HIS A 9 5.18 5.11 -8.70
N THR A 10 5.67 4.30 -7.76
CA THR A 10 6.18 2.94 -8.02
C THR A 10 5.06 2.01 -8.49
N THR A 11 5.42 1.05 -9.32
CA THR A 11 4.59 -0.11 -9.67
C THR A 11 4.79 -1.22 -8.63
N ILE A 12 3.67 -1.80 -8.17
CA ILE A 12 3.67 -2.96 -7.27
C ILE A 12 2.90 -4.08 -7.97
N ILE A 13 3.49 -5.27 -8.02
CA ILE A 13 2.87 -6.48 -8.57
C ILE A 13 2.81 -7.58 -7.52
N GLY A 14 1.70 -8.30 -7.48
CA GLY A 14 1.52 -9.50 -6.66
C GLY A 14 1.16 -10.70 -7.54
N VAL A 15 1.81 -11.84 -7.30
CA VAL A 15 1.51 -13.12 -7.96
C VAL A 15 1.21 -14.17 -6.89
N ARG A 16 0.16 -14.94 -7.13
CA ARG A 16 -0.12 -16.18 -6.40
C ARG A 16 -0.15 -17.33 -7.38
N ARG A 17 0.73 -18.31 -7.18
CA ARG A 17 0.87 -19.48 -8.05
C ARG A 17 1.34 -20.68 -7.22
N ASP A 18 0.74 -21.84 -7.47
CA ASP A 18 1.13 -23.12 -6.85
C ASP A 18 1.25 -23.05 -5.31
N GLY A 19 0.26 -22.41 -4.67
CA GLY A 19 0.21 -22.24 -3.21
C GLY A 19 1.23 -21.24 -2.65
N ARG A 20 2.02 -20.56 -3.49
CA ARG A 20 3.00 -19.57 -3.08
C ARG A 20 2.56 -18.17 -3.48
N VAL A 21 2.97 -17.18 -2.69
CA VAL A 21 2.71 -15.76 -2.94
C VAL A 21 4.04 -15.02 -3.04
N ALA A 22 4.17 -14.18 -4.05
CA ALA A 22 5.27 -13.24 -4.21
C ALA A 22 4.70 -11.84 -4.47
N MET A 23 5.39 -10.83 -3.96
CA MET A 23 5.08 -9.42 -4.24
C MET A 23 6.38 -8.70 -4.54
N ALA A 24 6.39 -7.87 -5.57
CA ALA A 24 7.55 -7.09 -5.99
C ALA A 24 7.14 -5.65 -6.32
N SER A 25 8.04 -4.71 -6.08
CA SER A 25 7.88 -3.32 -6.50
C SER A 25 9.17 -2.86 -7.15
N ASP A 26 9.07 -1.92 -8.07
CA ASP A 26 10.23 -1.11 -8.42
C ASP A 26 10.52 -0.10 -7.29
N GLY A 27 11.64 0.61 -7.43
CA GLY A 27 12.12 1.58 -6.44
C GLY A 27 12.15 3.02 -6.92
N GLN A 28 11.68 3.29 -8.15
CA GLN A 28 11.78 4.60 -8.77
C GLN A 28 10.70 5.55 -8.26
N VAL A 29 11.10 6.74 -7.87
CA VAL A 29 10.20 7.86 -7.59
C VAL A 29 10.59 9.01 -8.50
N THR A 30 9.65 9.45 -9.35
CA THR A 30 9.87 10.53 -10.32
C THR A 30 9.00 11.73 -9.96
N PHE A 31 9.57 12.94 -10.03
CA PHE A 31 8.86 14.21 -9.90
C PHE A 31 9.07 15.05 -11.16
N GLY A 32 8.00 15.32 -11.91
CA GLY A 32 8.09 15.86 -13.26
C GLY A 32 8.93 14.95 -14.15
N GLU A 33 9.99 15.49 -14.75
CA GLU A 33 10.95 14.74 -15.59
C GLU A 33 12.17 14.21 -14.81
N THR A 34 12.26 14.46 -13.50
CA THR A 34 13.44 14.13 -12.69
C THR A 34 13.22 12.91 -11.80
N ILE A 35 14.17 11.96 -11.81
CA ILE A 35 14.19 10.82 -10.88
C ILE A 35 14.78 11.27 -9.54
N LEU A 36 13.99 11.17 -8.47
CA LEU A 36 14.40 11.57 -7.12
C LEU A 36 15.03 10.44 -6.31
N LYS A 37 14.64 9.18 -6.56
CA LYS A 37 15.12 8.02 -5.79
C LYS A 37 14.96 6.73 -6.59
N HIS A 38 15.92 5.81 -6.45
CA HIS A 38 15.88 4.47 -7.05
C HIS A 38 15.62 3.32 -6.06
N SER A 39 15.58 3.60 -4.75
CA SER A 39 15.57 2.59 -3.68
C SER A 39 14.32 2.62 -2.79
N ALA A 40 13.18 3.07 -3.31
CA ALA A 40 11.93 3.02 -2.56
C ALA A 40 11.54 1.56 -2.24
N ARG A 41 11.27 1.26 -0.96
CA ARG A 41 10.73 -0.04 -0.53
C ARG A 41 9.27 0.16 -0.14
N LYS A 42 8.37 -0.22 -1.05
CA LYS A 42 6.92 0.02 -0.91
C LYS A 42 6.16 -1.22 -0.46
N ILE A 43 6.84 -2.36 -0.34
CA ILE A 43 6.31 -3.60 0.19
C ILE A 43 6.73 -3.76 1.65
N ARG A 44 5.78 -4.15 2.50
CA ARG A 44 6.01 -4.48 3.90
C ARG A 44 5.36 -5.80 4.26
N LYS A 45 5.83 -6.37 5.35
CA LYS A 45 5.27 -7.54 5.99
C LYS A 45 4.51 -7.10 7.23
N LEU A 46 3.26 -7.52 7.34
CA LEU A 46 2.38 -7.30 8.48
C LEU A 46 2.02 -8.63 9.14
N HIS A 47 1.35 -8.57 10.28
CA HIS A 47 0.77 -9.69 11.01
C HIS A 47 1.78 -10.82 11.23
N ASN A 48 2.89 -10.48 11.92
CA ASN A 48 4.00 -11.40 12.21
C ASN A 48 4.60 -12.04 10.95
N GLY A 49 4.66 -11.29 9.84
CA GLY A 49 5.25 -11.75 8.60
C GLY A 49 4.35 -12.62 7.73
N LYS A 50 3.09 -12.85 8.15
CA LYS A 50 2.14 -13.71 7.42
C LYS A 50 1.43 -12.99 6.29
N VAL A 51 1.40 -11.66 6.29
CA VAL A 51 0.70 -10.84 5.29
C VAL A 51 1.68 -9.92 4.57
N LEU A 52 1.62 -9.90 3.23
CA LEU A 52 2.36 -8.94 2.40
C LEU A 52 1.43 -7.80 1.99
N VAL A 53 1.90 -6.56 2.15
CA VAL A 53 1.18 -5.36 1.75
C VAL A 53 2.07 -4.46 0.91
N GLY A 54 1.46 -3.71 -0.01
CA GLY A 54 2.15 -2.72 -0.83
C GLY A 54 1.28 -1.49 -1.06
N PHE A 55 1.89 -0.30 -1.05
CA PHE A 55 1.21 0.96 -1.33
C PHE A 55 2.05 1.84 -2.25
N ALA A 56 1.51 2.17 -3.43
CA ALA A 56 2.23 2.94 -4.45
C ALA A 56 2.28 4.45 -4.14
N GLY A 57 1.33 4.98 -3.37
CA GLY A 57 1.19 6.41 -3.11
C GLY A 57 2.26 7.03 -2.18
N ALA A 58 1.90 8.17 -1.57
CA ALA A 58 2.76 8.87 -0.65
C ALA A 58 3.13 8.01 0.57
N THR A 59 4.35 8.18 1.07
CA THR A 59 4.85 7.35 2.17
C THR A 59 4.07 7.57 3.47
N ALA A 60 3.59 8.79 3.72
CA ALA A 60 2.79 9.12 4.91
C ALA A 60 1.47 8.34 4.94
N ASP A 61 0.71 8.37 3.85
CA ASP A 61 -0.55 7.61 3.73
C ASP A 61 -0.33 6.11 3.88
N ALA A 62 0.79 5.60 3.34
CA ALA A 62 1.17 4.19 3.47
C ALA A 62 1.27 3.77 4.94
N PHE A 63 1.94 4.56 5.77
CA PHE A 63 2.09 4.26 7.20
C PHE A 63 0.74 4.24 7.90
N THR A 64 -0.08 5.26 7.70
CA THR A 64 -1.41 5.34 8.31
C THR A 64 -2.31 4.17 7.90
N LEU A 65 -2.32 3.79 6.62
CA LEU A 65 -3.11 2.68 6.13
C LEU A 65 -2.62 1.33 6.67
N PHE A 66 -1.31 1.14 6.76
CA PHE A 66 -0.74 -0.10 7.30
C PHE A 66 -1.04 -0.26 8.80
N GLU A 67 -0.93 0.80 9.59
CA GLU A 67 -1.29 0.76 11.02
C GLU A 67 -2.76 0.42 11.23
N ARG A 68 -3.66 1.07 10.47
CA ARG A 68 -5.10 0.76 10.53
C ARG A 68 -5.39 -0.67 10.08
N PHE A 69 -4.70 -1.15 9.05
CA PHE A 69 -4.88 -2.50 8.56
C PHE A 69 -4.38 -3.56 9.56
N GLU A 70 -3.25 -3.32 10.21
CA GLU A 70 -2.73 -4.17 11.29
C GLU A 70 -3.76 -4.28 12.43
N ALA A 71 -4.34 -3.15 12.85
CA ALA A 71 -5.39 -3.13 13.87
C ALA A 71 -6.63 -3.94 13.44
N LYS A 72 -7.08 -3.84 12.17
CA LYS A 72 -8.19 -4.65 11.65
C LYS A 72 -7.86 -6.14 11.56
N LEU A 73 -6.61 -6.49 11.26
CA LEU A 73 -6.16 -7.87 11.28
C LEU A 73 -6.19 -8.43 12.70
N GLU A 74 -5.77 -7.67 13.71
CA GLU A 74 -5.86 -8.06 15.11
C GLU A 74 -7.31 -8.19 15.58
N GLU A 75 -8.16 -7.19 15.31
CA GLU A 75 -9.59 -7.17 15.64
C GLU A 75 -10.35 -8.40 15.12
N HIS A 76 -9.94 -8.91 13.95
CA HIS A 76 -10.59 -10.05 13.30
C HIS A 76 -9.74 -11.32 13.34
N ALA A 77 -8.85 -11.46 14.33
CA ALA A 77 -8.06 -12.66 14.60
C ALA A 77 -7.31 -13.20 13.35
N GLY A 78 -6.76 -12.29 12.55
CA GLY A 78 -6.01 -12.61 11.32
C GLY A 78 -6.88 -12.94 10.11
N ASN A 79 -8.21 -12.78 10.17
CA ASN A 79 -9.08 -12.97 9.01
C ASN A 79 -8.86 -11.86 7.97
N LEU A 80 -8.02 -12.16 6.98
CA LEU A 80 -7.60 -11.22 5.95
C LEU A 80 -8.76 -10.59 5.19
N SER A 81 -9.72 -11.41 4.73
CA SER A 81 -10.85 -10.92 3.94
C SER A 81 -11.72 -9.95 4.73
N ARG A 82 -12.00 -10.27 6.00
CA ARG A 82 -12.80 -9.39 6.87
C ARG A 82 -12.06 -8.08 7.17
N ALA A 83 -10.77 -8.17 7.52
CA ALA A 83 -9.95 -6.99 7.80
C ALA A 83 -9.84 -6.02 6.60
N VAL A 84 -9.69 -6.56 5.38
CA VAL A 84 -9.67 -5.73 4.16
C VAL A 84 -11.01 -5.04 3.93
N VAL A 85 -12.13 -5.75 4.13
CA VAL A 85 -13.47 -5.17 3.94
C VAL A 85 -13.74 -4.06 4.95
N GLU A 86 -13.43 -4.26 6.23
CA GLU A 86 -13.64 -3.24 7.25
C GLU A 86 -12.71 -2.03 7.05
N LEU A 87 -11.44 -2.25 6.72
CA LEU A 87 -10.53 -1.14 6.35
C LEU A 87 -11.07 -0.34 5.16
N ALA A 88 -11.58 -1.01 4.13
CA ALA A 88 -12.12 -0.34 2.95
C ALA A 88 -13.38 0.47 3.26
N LYS A 89 -14.22 0.01 4.20
CA LYS A 89 -15.36 0.78 4.70
C LYS A 89 -14.89 2.03 5.43
N ASP A 90 -13.97 1.87 6.38
CA ASP A 90 -13.42 2.97 7.17
C ASP A 90 -12.73 4.02 6.27
N TRP A 91 -11.95 3.57 5.28
CA TRP A 91 -11.31 4.48 4.34
C TRP A 91 -12.34 5.25 3.50
N ARG A 92 -13.44 4.60 3.07
CA ARG A 92 -14.46 5.28 2.28
C ARG A 92 -15.24 6.32 3.07
N THR A 93 -15.43 6.12 4.37
CA THR A 93 -16.16 7.04 5.26
C THR A 93 -15.27 8.14 5.83
N ASP A 94 -13.97 7.91 5.93
CA ASP A 94 -13.02 8.89 6.45
C ASP A 94 -12.72 10.01 5.43
N ARG A 95 -13.20 11.23 5.73
CA ARG A 95 -12.97 12.45 4.93
C ARG A 95 -11.49 12.89 4.93
N VAL A 96 -10.67 12.43 5.88
CA VAL A 96 -9.30 12.93 6.08
C VAL A 96 -8.31 12.34 5.08
N LEU A 97 -8.53 11.10 4.61
CA LEU A 97 -7.64 10.40 3.66
C LEU A 97 -8.01 10.65 2.17
N ARG A 98 -8.95 11.56 1.88
CA ARG A 98 -9.47 11.87 0.52
C ARG A 98 -8.95 13.19 -0.06
N ARG A 99 -7.97 13.84 0.57
CA ARG A 99 -7.41 15.12 0.10
C ARG A 99 -5.98 14.98 -0.37
#